data_AF-A0A448WTN7-F1
#
_entry.id   AF-A0A448WTN7-F1
#
_cell.length_a   1.000
_cell.length_b   1.000
_cell.length_c   1.000
_cell.angle_alpha   90.00
_cell.angle_beta   90.00
_cell.angle_gamma   90.00
#
_symmetry.space_group_name_H-M   'P 1'
#
loop_
_entity.id
_entity.type
_entity.pdbx_description
1 polymer ?
#
loop_
_entity_poly.entity_id
_entity_poly.type
_entity_poly.pdbx_seq_one_letter_code
_entity_poly.pdbx_strand_id
1 'polypeptide(L)'
;MPRNTITSIAAFLETLQKLADIAHCGHSGLKELGISMTRLCLRERGFETRLRAFNSHLSDGLAVPLADRVIEWKRSTSQLDREFTKERRRAV
;
A
#
# COMPACT_ATOMS: atom_id res chain seq x y z
N MET A 1 1.89 -0.98 3.82
CA MET A 1 3.33 -0.75 3.54
C MET A 1 3.54 0.74 3.30
N PRO A 2 4.73 1.31 3.59
CA PRO A 2 4.99 2.69 3.22
C PRO A 2 4.85 2.84 1.70
N ARG A 3 4.04 3.81 1.23
CA ARG A 3 3.89 4.12 -0.20
C ARG A 3 5.26 4.29 -0.87
N ASN A 4 6.22 4.85 -0.15
CA ASN A 4 7.59 5.07 -0.61
C ASN A 4 8.29 3.77 -1.06
N THR A 5 8.10 2.67 -0.34
CA THR A 5 8.72 1.38 -0.69
C THR A 5 8.22 0.86 -2.03
N ILE A 6 6.92 0.97 -2.30
CA ILE A 6 6.31 0.54 -3.58
C ILE A 6 6.85 1.41 -4.72
N THR A 7 6.95 2.73 -4.52
CA THR A 7 7.51 3.64 -5.52
C THR A 7 8.99 3.36 -5.81
N SER A 8 9.78 3.05 -4.77
CA SER A 8 11.19 2.67 -4.94
C SER A 8 11.35 1.36 -5.74
N ILE A 9 10.50 0.36 -5.49
CA ILE A 9 10.48 -0.89 -6.26
C ILE A 9 10.17 -0.61 -7.73
N ALA A 10 9.14 0.20 -8.01
CA ALA A 10 8.77 0.54 -9.38
C ALA A 10 9.93 1.21 -10.15
N ALA A 11 10.59 2.20 -9.53
CA ALA A 11 11.73 2.89 -10.14
C ALA A 11 12.94 1.97 -10.36
N PHE A 12 13.20 1.05 -9.42
CA PHE A 12 14.23 0.04 -9.56
C PHE A 12 13.95 -0.88 -10.75
N LEU A 13 12.72 -1.41 -10.87
CA LEU A 13 12.33 -2.30 -11.97
C LEU A 13 12.35 -1.60 -13.33
N GLU A 14 12.03 -0.30 -13.39
CA GLU A 14 12.17 0.49 -14.60
C GLU A 14 13.63 0.59 -15.06
N THR A 15 14.54 0.88 -14.12
CA THR A 15 15.97 0.96 -14.40
C THR A 15 16.55 -0.40 -14.79
N LEU A 16 16.11 -1.47 -14.11
CA LEU A 16 16.51 -2.84 -14.42
C LEU A 16 16.05 -3.27 -15.82
N GLN A 17 14.84 -2.87 -16.24
CA GLN A 17 14.35 -3.14 -17.59
C GLN A 17 15.19 -2.42 -18.65
N LYS A 18 15.58 -1.15 -18.41
CA LYS A 18 16.49 -0.43 -19.31
C LYS A 18 17.83 -1.17 -19.48
N LEU A 19 18.37 -1.72 -18.39
CA LEU A 19 19.58 -2.55 -18.45
C LEU A 19 19.35 -3.86 -19.22
N ALA A 20 18.19 -4.50 -19.03
CA ALA A 20 17.81 -5.70 -19.77
C ALA A 20 17.75 -5.45 -21.28
N ASP A 21 17.19 -4.30 -21.69
CA ASP A 21 17.07 -3.89 -23.09
C ASP A 21 18.47 -3.63 -23.70
N ILE A 22 19.38 -2.97 -22.97
CA ILE A 22 20.77 -2.79 -23.39
C ILE A 22 21.49 -4.13 -23.58
N ALA A 23 21.33 -5.06 -22.62
CA ALA A 23 21.92 -6.39 -22.70
C ALA A 23 21.35 -7.21 -23.88
N HIS A 24 20.06 -7.02 -24.19
CA HIS A 24 19.41 -7.67 -25.32
C HIS A 24 19.92 -7.18 -26.67
N CYS A 25 20.20 -5.87 -26.78
CA CYS A 25 20.72 -5.23 -28.00
C CYS A 25 22.24 -5.37 -28.19
N GLY A 26 22.97 -5.89 -27.19
CA GLY A 26 24.42 -6.09 -27.24
C GLY A 26 24.86 -7.30 -28.09
N HIS A 27 26.16 -7.54 -28.16
CA HIS A 27 26.77 -8.71 -28.82
C HIS A 27 26.13 -10.03 -28.31
N SER A 28 26.13 -11.07 -29.16
CA SER A 28 25.36 -12.32 -28.96
C SER A 28 25.51 -12.97 -27.57
N GLY A 29 26.65 -12.81 -26.89
CA GLY A 29 26.88 -13.35 -25.55
C GLY A 29 26.01 -12.75 -24.42
N LEU A 30 25.44 -11.56 -24.58
CA LEU A 30 24.61 -10.90 -23.56
C LEU A 30 23.11 -11.00 -23.82
N LYS A 31 22.71 -11.48 -25.00
CA LYS A 31 21.30 -11.52 -25.41
C LYS A 31 20.43 -12.37 -24.49
N GLU A 32 20.91 -13.56 -24.12
CA GLU A 32 20.23 -14.48 -23.21
C GLU A 32 20.11 -13.92 -21.78
N LEU A 33 21.10 -13.16 -21.35
CA LEU A 33 21.05 -12.42 -20.08
C LEU A 33 19.93 -11.37 -20.12
N GLY A 34 19.87 -10.56 -21.19
CA GLY A 34 18.82 -9.56 -21.37
C GLY A 34 17.40 -10.18 -21.37
N ILE A 35 17.21 -11.31 -22.06
CA ILE A 35 15.94 -12.06 -22.05
C ILE A 35 15.58 -12.52 -20.63
N SER A 36 16.54 -13.06 -19.90
CA SER A 36 16.35 -13.53 -18.52
C SER A 36 15.99 -12.38 -17.57
N MET A 37 16.65 -11.24 -17.73
CA MET A 37 16.37 -10.02 -16.96
C MET A 37 14.97 -9.47 -17.26
N THR A 38 14.54 -9.44 -18.52
CA THR A 38 13.17 -9.02 -18.89
C THR A 38 12.10 -9.92 -18.26
N ARG A 39 12.33 -11.25 -18.24
CA ARG A 39 11.43 -12.20 -17.54
C ARG A 39 11.37 -11.92 -16.03
N LEU A 40 12.51 -11.63 -15.41
CA LEU A 40 12.57 -11.22 -14.01
C LEU A 40 11.77 -9.94 -13.77
N CYS A 41 11.97 -8.90 -14.58
CA CYS A 41 11.23 -7.64 -14.50
C CYS A 41 9.72 -7.86 -14.58
N LEU A 42 9.25 -8.69 -15.52
CA LEU A 42 7.82 -8.99 -15.66
C LEU A 42 7.24 -9.68 -14.41
N ARG A 43 7.98 -10.65 -13.85
CA ARG A 43 7.58 -11.35 -12.61
C ARG A 43 7.51 -10.38 -11.43
N GLU A 44 8.53 -9.54 -11.25
CA GLU A 44 8.60 -8.59 -10.14
C GLU A 44 7.54 -7.47 -10.27
N ARG A 45 7.19 -7.03 -11.48
CA ARG A 45 6.05 -6.12 -11.71
C ARG A 45 4.71 -6.74 -11.29
N GLY A 46 4.55 -8.05 -11.47
CA GLY A 46 3.39 -8.77 -10.96
C GLY A 46 3.33 -8.76 -9.42
N PHE A 47 4.49 -8.89 -8.76
CA PHE A 47 4.59 -8.76 -7.31
C PHE A 47 4.31 -7.33 -6.82
N GLU A 48 4.89 -6.32 -7.47
CA GLU A 48 4.64 -4.90 -7.20
C GLU A 48 3.13 -4.57 -7.28
N THR A 49 2.46 -5.07 -8.32
CA THR A 49 1.01 -4.86 -8.50
C THR A 49 0.20 -5.43 -7.34
N ARG A 50 0.54 -6.65 -6.89
CA ARG A 50 -0.11 -7.28 -5.72
C ARG A 50 0.14 -6.50 -4.44
N LEU A 51 1.37 -6.00 -4.24
CA LEU A 51 1.68 -5.12 -3.10
C LEU A 51 0.86 -3.83 -3.13
N ARG A 52 0.72 -3.23 -4.30
CA ARG A 52 -0.04 -1.99 -4.50
C ARG A 52 -1.52 -2.20 -4.17
N ALA A 53 -2.11 -3.30 -4.65
CA ALA A 53 -3.48 -3.70 -4.33
C ALA A 53 -3.67 -3.98 -2.82
N PHE A 54 -2.77 -4.77 -2.22
CA PHE A 54 -2.80 -5.04 -0.78
C PHE A 54 -2.72 -3.75 0.04
N ASN A 55 -1.86 -2.81 -0.36
CA ASN A 55 -1.76 -1.52 0.32
C ASN A 55 -3.03 -0.68 0.21
N SER A 56 -3.71 -0.70 -0.94
CA SER A 56 -5.01 -0.04 -1.11
C SER A 56 -6.06 -0.68 -0.21
N HIS A 57 -6.16 -2.02 -0.20
CA HIS A 57 -7.12 -2.72 0.68
C HIS A 57 -6.87 -2.44 2.17
N LEU A 58 -5.60 -2.37 2.61
CA LEU A 58 -5.29 -1.99 3.98
C LEU A 58 -5.68 -0.54 4.29
N SER A 59 -5.46 0.39 3.36
CA SER A 59 -5.83 1.79 3.52
C SER A 59 -7.35 1.94 3.60
N ASP A 60 -8.02 1.49 2.56
CA ASP A 60 -9.41 1.84 2.28
C ASP A 60 -10.38 0.87 2.98
N GLY A 61 -9.95 -0.37 3.19
CA GLY A 61 -10.74 -1.40 3.85
C GLY A 61 -10.53 -1.51 5.36
N LEU A 62 -9.46 -0.90 5.92
CA LEU A 62 -9.16 -1.00 7.35
C LEU A 62 -8.78 0.33 7.98
N ALA A 63 -7.72 1.00 7.50
CA ALA A 63 -7.17 2.17 8.18
C ALA A 63 -8.16 3.35 8.22
N VAL A 64 -8.76 3.70 7.07
CA VAL A 64 -9.75 4.78 6.97
C VAL A 64 -11.04 4.43 7.75
N PRO A 65 -11.68 3.27 7.54
CA PRO A 65 -12.87 2.91 8.32
C PRO A 65 -12.64 2.90 9.83
N LEU A 66 -11.48 2.42 10.29
CA LEU A 66 -11.16 2.40 11.71
C LEU A 66 -10.98 3.81 12.27
N ALA A 67 -10.33 4.72 11.54
CA ALA A 67 -10.18 6.11 11.94
C ALA A 67 -11.54 6.81 12.09
N ASP A 68 -12.45 6.58 11.15
CA ASP A 68 -13.81 7.13 11.19
C ASP A 68 -14.60 6.58 12.39
N ARG A 69 -14.53 5.27 12.63
CA ARG A 69 -15.17 4.63 13.79
C ARG A 69 -14.66 5.15 15.12
N VAL A 70 -13.36 5.44 15.23
CA VAL A 70 -12.79 6.04 16.45
C VAL A 70 -13.39 7.42 16.73
N ILE A 71 -13.58 8.24 15.70
CA ILE A 71 -14.20 9.57 15.84
C ILE A 71 -15.66 9.44 16.28
N GLU A 72 -16.40 8.52 15.65
CA GLU A 72 -17.79 8.23 15.99
C GLU A 72 -17.91 7.76 17.46
N TRP A 73 -17.11 6.79 17.88
CA TRP A 73 -17.14 6.28 19.25
C TRP A 73 -16.81 7.34 20.29
N LYS A 74 -15.85 8.23 20.02
CA LYS A 74 -15.56 9.38 20.89
C LYS A 74 -16.77 10.28 21.05
N ARG A 75 -17.50 10.56 19.96
CA ARG A 75 -18.73 11.36 19.99
C ARG A 75 -19.82 10.67 20.79
N SER A 76 -20.07 9.39 20.53
CA SER A 76 -21.09 8.60 21.23
C SER A 76 -20.80 8.50 22.73
N THR A 77 -19.55 8.27 23.11
CA THR A 77 -19.12 8.23 24.52
C THR A 77 -19.36 9.57 25.20
N SER A 78 -18.99 10.68 24.55
CA SER A 78 -19.21 12.04 25.08
C SER A 78 -20.69 12.38 25.25
N GLN A 79 -21.54 11.87 24.37
CA GLN A 79 -22.99 12.04 24.47
C GLN A 79 -23.55 11.25 25.67
N LEU A 80 -23.17 9.98 25.80
CA LEU A 80 -23.58 9.14 26.92
C LEU A 80 -23.18 9.76 28.27
N ASP A 81 -21.95 10.29 28.39
CA ASP A 81 -21.49 10.97 29.61
C ASP A 81 -22.37 12.17 30.00
N ARG A 82 -22.81 12.95 29.00
CA ARG A 82 -23.72 14.09 29.22
C ARG A 82 -25.10 13.63 29.68
N GLU A 83 -25.64 12.59 29.05
CA GLU A 83 -26.94 12.00 29.41
C GLU A 83 -26.89 11.42 30.83
N PHE A 84 -25.88 10.62 31.16
CA PHE A 84 -25.68 10.09 32.51
C PHE A 84 -25.54 11.20 33.56
N THR A 85 -24.81 12.27 33.25
CA THR A 85 -24.67 13.40 34.17
C THR A 85 -26.00 14.11 34.41
N LYS A 86 -26.84 14.23 33.36
CA LYS A 86 -28.16 14.86 33.46
C LYS A 86 -29.13 14.01 34.28
N GLU A 87 -29.18 12.70 34.05
CA GLU A 87 -30.06 11.80 34.82
C GLU A 87 -29.63 11.70 36.28
N ARG A 88 -28.32 11.61 36.55
CA ARG A 88 -27.79 11.63 37.92
C ARG A 88 -28.21 12.87 38.70
N ARG A 89 -28.27 14.05 38.05
CA ARG A 89 -28.72 15.29 38.69
C ARG A 89 -30.22 15.34 38.98
N ARG A 90 -31.04 14.59 38.24
CA ARG A 90 -32.50 14.52 38.47
C ARG A 90 -32.88 13.54 39.58
N ALA A 91 -32.02 12.55 39.82
CA ALA A 91 -32.19 11.53 40.85
C ALA A 91 -31.70 11.99 42.24
N VAL A 92 -31.13 13.20 42.35
CA VAL A 92 -30.71 13.87 43.58
C VAL A 92 -31.66 15.04 43.83
#